data_AF-S3Z4C1-F1
#
_entry.id   AF-S3Z4C1-F1
#
_cell.length_a   1.000
_cell.length_b   1.000
_cell.length_c   1.000
_cell.angle_alpha   90.00
_cell.angle_beta   90.00
_cell.angle_gamma   90.00
#
_symmetry.space_group_name_H-M   'P 1'
#
loop_
_entity.id
_entity.type
_entity.pdbx_description
1 polymer ?
#
loop_
_entity_poly.entity_id
_entity_poly.type
_entity_poly.pdbx_seq_one_letter_code
_entity_poly.pdbx_strand_id
1 'polypeptide(L)' 'MASAGHPRKRSPRLIWIAQAANEIGVNDASFRVHYFVPQASAPMPLLGAVAATTKHIEVANGVIDMR' A
#
# COMPACT_ATOMS: atom_id res chain seq x y z
N MET A 1 -0.83 -11.86 27.61
CA MET A 1 0.21 -11.29 26.72
C MET A 1 0.27 -12.12 25.45
N ALA A 2 -0.59 -11.80 24.47
CA ALA A 2 -0.63 -12.53 23.20
C ALA A 2 0.58 -12.12 22.35
N SER A 3 1.35 -13.09 21.89
CA SER A 3 2.49 -12.90 20.99
C SER A 3 2.06 -12.10 19.77
N ALA A 4 2.55 -10.87 19.64
CA ALA A 4 2.39 -10.07 18.44
C ALA A 4 3.18 -10.75 17.31
N GLY A 5 2.51 -11.64 16.57
CA GLY A 5 3.06 -12.22 15.36
C GLY A 5 3.54 -11.11 14.43
N HIS A 6 4.74 -11.32 13.86
CA HIS A 6 5.42 -10.38 12.98
C HIS A 6 4.41 -9.67 12.04
N PRO A 7 4.40 -8.32 11.96
CA PRO A 7 3.32 -7.56 11.33
C PRO A 7 3.04 -7.96 9.87
N ARG A 8 4.04 -8.53 9.17
CA ARG A 8 3.89 -9.11 7.82
C ARG A 8 2.90 -10.28 7.69
N LYS A 9 2.48 -10.90 8.80
CA LYS A 9 1.55 -12.04 8.76
C LYS A 9 0.09 -11.62 8.63
N ARG A 10 -0.26 -10.34 8.85
CA ARG A 10 -1.66 -9.86 8.84
C ARG A 10 -2.09 -9.20 7.55
N SER A 11 -1.18 -8.60 6.79
CA SER A 11 -1.48 -7.96 5.52
C SER A 11 -0.27 -8.04 4.57
N PRO A 12 -0.50 -8.11 3.25
CA PRO A 12 0.56 -7.97 2.26
C PRO A 12 1.45 -6.76 2.56
N ARG A 13 2.77 -6.91 2.38
CA ARG A 13 3.79 -5.94 2.81
C ARG A 13 3.46 -4.49 2.44
N LEU A 14 2.93 -4.24 1.25
CA LEU A 14 2.58 -2.89 0.76
C LEU A 14 1.43 -2.26 1.55
N ILE A 15 0.42 -3.04 1.91
CA ILE A 15 -0.73 -2.59 2.70
C ILE A 15 -0.29 -2.25 4.12
N TRP A 16 0.56 -3.10 4.72
CA TRP A 16 1.13 -2.81 6.04
C TRP A 16 1.92 -1.49 6.08
N ILE A 17 2.75 -1.22 5.05
CA ILE A 17 3.50 0.03 4.95
C ILE A 17 2.55 1.22 4.85
N ALA A 18 1.49 1.13 4.04
CA ALA A 18 0.53 2.22 3.90
C ALA A 18 -0.26 2.49 5.20
N GLN A 19 -0.62 1.44 5.94
CA GLN A 19 -1.25 1.57 7.26
C GLN A 19 -0.32 2.27 8.26
N ALA A 20 0.94 1.86 8.33
CA ALA A 20 1.93 2.51 9.19
C ALA A 20 2.19 3.97 8.77
N ALA A 21 2.21 4.26 7.47
CA ALA A 21 2.33 5.62 6.93
C ALA A 21 1.14 6.51 7.33
N ASN A 22 -0.08 5.95 7.32
CA ASN A 22 -1.28 6.64 7.80
C ASN A 22 -1.23 6.91 9.31
N GLU A 23 -0.66 6.00 10.12
CA GLU A 23 -0.51 6.18 11.57
C GLU A 23 0.48 7.28 11.94
N ILE A 24 1.54 7.47 11.15
CA ILE A 24 2.56 8.51 11.38
C ILE A 24 2.23 9.86 10.69
N GLY A 25 1.09 9.96 10.01
CA GLY A 25 0.62 11.21 9.40
C GLY A 25 1.26 11.56 8.06
N VAL A 26 1.67 10.57 7.25
CA VAL A 26 2.10 10.80 5.87
C VAL A 26 0.92 11.28 5.02
N ASN A 27 1.17 12.26 4.14
CA ASN A 27 0.14 12.84 3.28
C ASN A 27 -0.33 11.88 2.17
N ASP A 28 0.59 11.21 1.48
CA ASP A 28 0.27 10.36 0.32
C ASP A 28 1.02 9.01 0.34
N ALA A 29 0.32 7.98 -0.14
CA ALA A 29 0.87 6.68 -0.49
C ALA A 29 0.67 6.42 -1.99
N SER A 30 1.74 6.65 -2.76
CA SER A 30 1.76 6.44 -4.21
C SER A 30 2.51 5.18 -4.62
N PHE A 31 1.88 4.38 -5.50
CA PHE A 31 2.43 3.09 -5.95
C PHE A 31 2.89 3.16 -7.41
N ARG A 32 4.11 2.67 -7.67
CA ARG A 32 4.63 2.54 -9.04
C ARG A 32 4.23 1.21 -9.66
N VAL A 33 3.80 1.28 -10.91
CA VAL A 33 3.53 0.11 -11.73
C VAL A 33 4.83 -0.33 -12.40
N HIS A 34 5.15 -1.60 -12.23
CA HIS A 34 6.25 -2.21 -12.97
C HIS A 34 5.73 -3.46 -13.66
N TYR A 35 6.04 -3.57 -14.95
CA TYR A 35 5.79 -4.76 -15.75
C TYR A 35 7.06 -5.62 -15.73
N PHE A 36 6.90 -6.95 -15.71
CA PHE A 36 7.98 -7.95 -15.78
C PHE A 36 8.94 -8.04 -14.58
N VAL A 37 8.55 -7.49 -13.42
CA VAL A 37 9.21 -7.71 -12.12
C VAL A 37 8.21 -8.25 -11.10
N PRO A 38 8.64 -8.95 -10.04
CA PRO A 38 7.76 -9.47 -8.99
C PRO A 38 7.24 -8.35 -8.06
N GLN A 39 6.51 -7.40 -8.64
CA GLN A 39 5.80 -6.30 -7.99
C GLN A 39 4.37 -6.25 -8.54
N ALA A 40 3.45 -5.65 -7.78
CA ALA A 40 2.08 -5.48 -8.24
C ALA A 40 2.03 -4.64 -9.54
N SER A 41 1.72 -5.29 -10.67
CA SER A 41 1.55 -4.63 -11.97
C SER A 41 0.13 -4.07 -12.16
N ALA A 42 -0.83 -4.52 -11.36
CA ALA A 42 -2.19 -3.98 -11.34
C ALA A 42 -2.37 -3.09 -10.10
N PRO A 43 -2.36 -1.75 -10.25
CA PRO A 43 -2.42 -0.85 -9.11
C PRO A 43 -3.83 -0.81 -8.47
N MET A 44 -4.90 -0.90 -9.26
CA MET A 44 -6.27 -0.67 -8.77
C MET A 44 -6.68 -1.57 -7.59
N PRO A 45 -6.44 -2.89 -7.59
CA PRO A 45 -6.77 -3.74 -6.44
C PRO A 45 -5.96 -3.38 -5.18
N LEU A 46 -4.70 -2.99 -5.35
CA LEU A 46 -3.83 -2.58 -4.25
C LEU A 46 -4.28 -1.25 -3.66
N LEU A 47 -4.57 -0.26 -4.51
CA LEU A 47 -5.10 1.04 -4.08
C LEU A 47 -6.42 0.87 -3.33
N GLY A 48 -7.33 0.03 -3.84
CA GLY A 48 -8.59 -0.27 -3.17
C GLY A 48 -8.39 -0.91 -1.79
N ALA A 49 -7.45 -1.84 -1.65
CA ALA A 49 -7.13 -2.46 -0.37
C ALA A 49 -6.51 -1.46 0.64
N VAL A 50 -5.68 -0.53 0.14
CA VAL A 50 -5.12 0.55 0.99
C VAL A 50 -6.23 1.50 1.42
N ALA A 51 -7.02 2.01 0.48
CA ALA A 51 -8.14 2.92 0.74
C ALA A 51 -9.18 2.31 1.70
N ALA A 52 -9.41 1.00 1.64
CA ALA A 52 -10.33 0.31 2.57
C ALA A 52 -9.79 0.20 4.01
N THR A 53 -8.48 0.43 4.23
CA THR A 53 -7.84 0.23 5.54
C THR A 53 -7.19 1.48 6.11
N THR A 54 -7.19 2.60 5.38
CA THR A 54 -6.65 3.90 5.81
C THR A 54 -7.73 4.98 5.80
N LYS A 55 -7.55 6.07 6.55
CA LYS A 55 -8.57 7.13 6.71
C LYS A 55 -8.13 8.52 6.27
N HIS A 56 -6.84 8.82 6.38
CA HIS A 56 -6.33 10.19 6.24
C HIS A 56 -5.27 10.33 5.15
N ILE A 57 -4.62 9.23 4.76
CA ILE A 57 -3.62 9.23 3.71
C ILE A 57 -4.29 9.28 2.32
N GLU A 58 -3.77 10.14 1.45
CA GLU A 58 -4.10 10.15 0.02
C GLU A 58 -3.52 8.90 -0.64
N VAL A 59 -4.25 8.33 -1.60
CA VAL A 59 -3.89 7.08 -2.24
C VAL A 59 -3.94 7.29 -3.74
N ALA A 60 -2.79 7.21 -4.39
CA ALA A 60 -2.65 7.53 -5.81
C ALA A 60 -1.70 6.59 -6.57
N ASN A 61 -1.74 6.70 -7.89
CA ASN A 61 -0.73 6.10 -8.75
C ASN A 61 0.52 7.00 -8.77
N GLY A 62 1.70 6.41 -8.56
CA GLY A 62 2.96 7.15 -8.58
C GLY A 62 3.39 7.61 -9.97
N VAL A 63 2.98 6.89 -11.03
CA VAL A 63 3.03 7.24 -12.46
C VAL A 63 2.07 6.27 -13.18
N ILE A 64 1.26 6.76 -14.13
CA ILE A 64 0.62 5.92 -15.16
C ILE A 64 1.45 6.07 -16.42
N ASP A 65 2.08 5.00 -16.87
CA ASP A 65 2.84 5.02 -18.12
C ASP A 65 1.86 5.02 -19.30
N MET A 66 1.73 6.17 -19.97
CA MET A 66 0.79 6.42 -21.08
C MET A 66 1.47 6.30 -22.46
N ARG A 67 2.75 5.90 -22.49
CA ARG A 67 3.53 5.73 -23.72
C ARG A 67 3.03 4.55 -24.54
#